data_AF-A0A392N0H9-F1
#
_entry.id   AF-A0A392N0H9-F1
#
_cell.length_a   1.000
_cell.length_b   1.000
_cell.length_c   1.000
_cell.angle_alpha   90.00
_cell.angle_beta   90.00
_cell.angle_gamma   90.00
#
_symmetry.space_group_name_H-M   'P 1'
#
loop_
_entity.id
_entity.type
_entity.pdbx_description
1 polymer ?
#
loop_
_entity_poly.entity_id
_entity_poly.type
_entity_poly.pdbx_seq_one_letter_code
_entity_poly.pdbx_strand_id
1 'polypeptide(L)'
;FSFSLFLLWLVLQVLNAIQELELEGKKAAAVFITSPTYHGICSNLNDISELCRSRKIPLIVDEAHGAHLGFHSELPSSALQQGADLTVQSTHKVLCSLTQSSMLHMSGDIVDKEKISRCLQTLQTTSPSYLLLASLDAARAQLGESPEIVFNQAIALANEAKCLLKRISGISVLENSSFPNFPAIDPLRLTVGFWELGLSGYEADEILYRDFGIVCELVGNKSITYALNLGTCRDHVHRLLSGIKHLAATCSSIKQPKDRLVTDHPPFDDIIMSLIPRDAFFANKRKVTVKESIGKVSGELICPYPPGIPVLIPGEVITEIAVDYLLHLIGKGADISGASDPLLSSIVICDVQ
;
A
#
# COMPACT_ATOMS: atom_id res chain seq x y z
N PHE A 1 -6.25 16.55 -1.06
CA PHE A 1 -5.66 15.25 -0.77
C PHE A 1 -4.24 15.21 -1.34
N SER A 2 -3.19 15.45 -0.53
CA SER A 2 -1.82 15.09 -0.93
C SER A 2 -1.63 13.66 -0.44
N PHE A 3 -2.02 12.68 -1.24
CA PHE A 3 -1.75 11.28 -0.92
C PHE A 3 -0.30 10.97 -1.19
N SER A 4 0.23 10.05 -0.40
CA SER A 4 1.44 9.31 -0.72
C SER A 4 1.26 8.59 -2.07
N LEU A 5 1.61 9.26 -3.17
CA LEU A 5 1.53 8.79 -4.56
C LEU A 5 2.67 7.81 -4.90
N PHE A 6 3.46 7.38 -3.92
CA PHE A 6 4.76 6.73 -4.12
C PHE A 6 4.70 5.27 -4.53
N LEU A 7 3.51 4.67 -4.49
CA LEU A 7 3.26 3.30 -4.97
C LEU A 7 2.39 3.27 -6.22
N LEU A 8 2.07 4.45 -6.78
CA LEU A 8 1.31 4.55 -8.01
C LEU A 8 2.25 4.67 -9.19
N TRP A 9 2.22 3.68 -10.06
CA TRP A 9 3.10 3.59 -11.21
C TRP A 9 2.40 4.11 -12.45
N LEU A 10 2.91 5.23 -12.96
CA LEU A 10 2.57 5.70 -14.29
C LEU A 10 3.37 4.92 -15.33
N VAL A 11 2.75 4.68 -16.48
CA VAL A 11 3.41 4.05 -17.65
C VAL A 11 4.74 4.74 -17.98
N LEU A 12 4.76 6.07 -17.88
CA LEU A 12 5.96 6.88 -18.14
C LEU A 12 7.10 6.60 -17.15
N GLN A 13 6.78 6.38 -15.87
CA GLN A 13 7.82 6.06 -14.87
C GLN A 13 8.45 4.69 -15.15
N VAL A 14 7.64 3.70 -15.52
CA VAL A 14 8.13 2.37 -15.91
C VAL A 14 9.00 2.47 -17.17
N LEU A 15 8.57 3.26 -18.16
CA LEU A 15 9.34 3.48 -19.38
C LEU A 15 10.70 4.13 -19.08
N ASN A 16 10.71 5.20 -18.28
CA ASN A 16 11.93 5.90 -17.92
C ASN A 16 12.91 4.97 -17.19
N ALA A 17 12.44 4.20 -16.20
CA ALA A 17 13.28 3.26 -15.47
C ALA A 17 13.87 2.17 -16.37
N ILE A 18 13.11 1.67 -17.36
CA ILE A 18 13.63 0.72 -18.35
C ILE A 18 14.71 1.39 -19.22
N GLN A 19 14.47 2.62 -19.68
CA GLN A 19 15.42 3.36 -20.53
C GLN A 19 16.71 3.70 -19.79
N GLU A 20 16.64 4.08 -18.51
CA GLU A 20 17.83 4.31 -17.67
C GLU A 20 18.70 3.06 -17.57
N LEU A 21 18.09 1.89 -17.33
CA LEU A 21 18.83 0.62 -17.33
C LEU A 21 19.46 0.32 -18.71
N GLU A 22 18.74 0.59 -19.80
CA GLU A 22 19.24 0.40 -21.16
C GLU A 22 20.44 1.32 -21.46
N LEU A 23 20.42 2.56 -20.98
CA LEU A 23 21.54 3.51 -21.09
C LEU A 23 22.78 3.04 -20.34
N GLU A 24 22.60 2.32 -19.22
CA GLU A 24 23.68 1.67 -18.49
C GLU A 24 24.14 0.33 -19.11
N GLY A 25 23.58 -0.05 -20.27
CA GLY A 25 23.87 -1.33 -20.92
C GLY A 25 23.29 -2.54 -20.19
N LYS A 26 22.32 -2.34 -19.30
CA LYS A 26 21.62 -3.39 -18.54
C LYS A 26 20.26 -3.67 -19.19
N LYS A 27 19.70 -4.84 -18.85
CA LYS A 27 18.33 -5.21 -19.23
C LYS A 27 17.53 -5.53 -17.98
N ALA A 28 16.34 -4.94 -17.86
CA ALA A 28 15.39 -5.30 -16.81
C ALA A 28 15.00 -6.78 -16.89
N ALA A 29 15.12 -7.49 -15.78
CA ALA A 29 14.76 -8.90 -15.68
C ALA A 29 13.25 -9.11 -15.49
N ALA A 30 12.58 -8.14 -14.85
CA ALA A 30 11.14 -8.10 -14.63
C ALA A 30 10.73 -6.66 -14.29
N VAL A 31 9.45 -6.35 -14.44
CA VAL A 31 8.80 -5.19 -13.82
C VAL A 31 7.93 -5.69 -12.67
N PHE A 32 8.09 -5.09 -11.48
CA PHE A 32 7.32 -5.45 -10.29
C PHE A 32 6.52 -4.24 -9.82
N ILE A 33 5.19 -4.37 -9.75
CA ILE A 33 4.28 -3.27 -9.44
C ILE A 33 3.27 -3.69 -8.39
N THR A 34 3.01 -2.81 -7.42
CA THR A 34 1.87 -2.97 -6.50
C THR A 34 0.62 -2.34 -7.11
N SER A 35 -0.46 -3.11 -7.24
CA SER A 35 -1.76 -2.59 -7.67
C SER A 35 -2.87 -3.55 -7.21
N PRO A 36 -3.89 -3.08 -6.47
CA PRO A 36 -4.12 -1.70 -6.06
C PRO A 36 -3.23 -1.25 -4.89
N THR A 37 -3.17 0.06 -4.64
CA THR A 37 -2.62 0.61 -3.40
C THR A 37 -3.53 0.32 -2.19
N TYR A 38 -3.06 0.57 -0.97
CA TYR A 38 -3.90 0.51 0.24
C TYR A 38 -5.20 1.34 0.16
N HIS A 39 -5.16 2.45 -0.57
CA HIS A 39 -6.31 3.35 -0.78
C HIS A 39 -7.25 2.85 -1.89
N GLY A 40 -6.98 1.70 -2.50
CA GLY A 40 -7.77 1.12 -3.59
C GLY A 40 -7.45 1.67 -4.98
N ILE A 41 -6.51 2.61 -5.10
CA ILE A 41 -6.17 3.21 -6.39
C ILE A 41 -5.42 2.17 -7.25
N CYS A 42 -5.90 1.96 -8.48
CA CYS A 42 -5.37 0.97 -9.41
C CYS A 42 -4.44 1.63 -10.44
N SER A 43 -3.32 0.99 -10.76
CA SER A 43 -2.42 1.41 -11.84
C SER A 43 -3.00 1.01 -13.22
N ASN A 44 -2.60 1.69 -14.29
CA ASN A 44 -2.98 1.30 -15.66
C ASN A 44 -2.13 0.11 -16.11
N LEU A 45 -2.51 -1.09 -15.69
CA LEU A 45 -1.74 -2.31 -15.96
C LEU A 45 -1.82 -2.74 -17.43
N ASN A 46 -2.87 -2.36 -18.17
CA ASN A 46 -2.99 -2.66 -19.61
C ASN A 46 -1.82 -2.06 -20.39
N ASP A 47 -1.64 -0.74 -20.28
CA ASP A 47 -0.58 -0.03 -21.00
C ASP A 47 0.82 -0.46 -20.53
N ILE A 48 0.98 -0.72 -19.22
CA ILE A 48 2.25 -1.22 -18.67
C ILE A 48 2.55 -2.64 -19.17
N SER A 49 1.54 -3.51 -19.25
CA SER A 49 1.66 -4.85 -19.79
C SER A 49 2.08 -4.81 -21.27
N GLU A 50 1.47 -3.94 -22.09
CA GLU A 50 1.87 -3.74 -23.48
C GLU A 50 3.32 -3.27 -23.61
N LEU A 51 3.71 -2.29 -22.78
CA LEU A 51 5.09 -1.81 -22.71
C LEU A 51 6.07 -2.94 -22.40
N CYS A 52 5.79 -3.75 -21.38
CA CYS A 52 6.62 -4.87 -20.94
C CYS A 52 6.70 -5.97 -22.01
N ARG A 53 5.57 -6.33 -22.61
CA ARG A 53 5.44 -7.35 -23.66
C ARG A 53 6.29 -7.00 -24.89
N SER A 54 6.26 -5.74 -25.33
CA SER A 54 7.06 -5.26 -26.47
C SER A 54 8.57 -5.48 -26.30
N ARG A 55 9.05 -5.55 -25.05
CA ARG A 55 10.46 -5.73 -24.67
C ARG A 55 10.78 -7.15 -24.16
N LYS A 56 9.78 -8.03 -24.12
CA LYS A 56 9.86 -9.37 -23.53
C LYS A 56 10.37 -9.31 -22.08
N ILE A 57 9.83 -8.37 -21.30
CA ILE A 57 10.07 -8.24 -19.87
C ILE A 57 8.82 -8.76 -19.16
N PRO A 58 8.91 -9.72 -18.22
CA PRO A 58 7.75 -10.19 -17.48
C PRO A 58 7.23 -9.11 -16.52
N LEU A 59 5.90 -8.96 -16.47
CA LEU A 59 5.19 -8.09 -15.53
C LEU A 59 4.67 -8.91 -14.34
N ILE A 60 5.14 -8.57 -13.15
CA ILE A 60 4.74 -9.13 -11.87
C ILE A 60 3.94 -8.08 -11.11
N VAL A 61 2.73 -8.45 -10.68
CA VAL A 61 1.87 -7.55 -9.91
C VAL A 61 1.68 -8.08 -8.50
N ASP A 62 2.01 -7.28 -7.50
CA ASP A 62 1.56 -7.48 -6.13
C ASP A 62 0.13 -6.93 -6.00
N GLU A 63 -0.83 -7.84 -6.07
CA GLU A 63 -2.27 -7.60 -5.94
C GLU A 63 -2.77 -8.05 -4.55
N ALA A 64 -1.92 -7.91 -3.52
CA ALA A 64 -2.26 -8.34 -2.16
C ALA A 64 -3.60 -7.79 -1.65
N HIS A 65 -3.96 -6.57 -2.02
CA HIS A 65 -5.21 -5.90 -1.62
C HIS A 65 -6.33 -5.97 -2.68
N GLY A 66 -6.12 -6.71 -3.78
CA GLY A 66 -7.02 -6.77 -4.93
C GLY A 66 -7.57 -8.16 -5.26
N ALA A 67 -7.57 -9.11 -4.32
CA ALA A 67 -8.00 -10.49 -4.59
C ALA A 67 -9.48 -10.62 -5.02
N HIS A 68 -10.32 -9.62 -4.71
CA HIS A 68 -11.73 -9.54 -5.12
C HIS A 68 -11.95 -8.85 -6.47
N LEU A 69 -10.91 -8.27 -7.08
CA LEU A 69 -11.01 -7.56 -8.35
C LEU A 69 -11.38 -8.53 -9.49
N GLY A 70 -12.16 -8.04 -10.46
CA GLY A 70 -12.60 -8.82 -11.61
C GLY A 70 -13.78 -9.78 -11.37
N PHE A 71 -14.32 -9.87 -10.14
CA PHE A 71 -15.46 -10.74 -9.80
C PHE A 71 -16.83 -10.05 -9.91
N HIS A 72 -16.89 -8.75 -10.14
CA HIS A 72 -18.13 -7.99 -10.30
C HIS A 72 -17.91 -6.78 -11.22
N SER A 73 -18.94 -6.37 -11.98
CA SER A 73 -18.81 -5.30 -12.99
C SER A 73 -18.51 -3.90 -12.42
N GLU A 74 -18.85 -3.65 -11.15
CA GLU A 74 -18.51 -2.39 -10.45
C GLU A 74 -17.11 -2.43 -9.80
N LEU A 75 -16.44 -3.59 -9.80
CA LEU A 75 -15.07 -3.70 -9.30
C LEU A 75 -14.07 -3.51 -10.45
N PRO A 76 -12.89 -2.91 -10.19
CA PRO A 76 -11.82 -2.87 -11.16
C PRO A 76 -11.45 -4.26 -11.71
N SER A 77 -10.90 -4.31 -12.93
CA SER A 77 -10.35 -5.53 -13.50
C SER A 77 -9.14 -6.02 -12.69
N SER A 78 -9.00 -7.34 -12.54
CA SER A 78 -7.81 -7.94 -11.94
C SER A 78 -6.55 -7.70 -12.77
N ALA A 79 -5.38 -7.82 -12.15
CA ALA A 79 -4.09 -7.69 -12.82
C ALA A 79 -3.93 -8.68 -13.98
N LEU A 80 -4.40 -9.92 -13.83
CA LEU A 80 -4.36 -10.93 -14.90
C LEU A 80 -5.23 -10.55 -16.10
N GLN A 81 -6.44 -10.04 -15.86
CA GLN A 81 -7.32 -9.54 -16.92
C GLN A 81 -6.69 -8.37 -17.68
N GLN A 82 -5.81 -7.62 -17.02
CA GLN A 82 -5.04 -6.51 -17.60
C GLN A 82 -3.69 -6.94 -18.21
N GLY A 83 -3.42 -8.23 -18.30
CA GLY A 83 -2.26 -8.77 -18.99
C GLY A 83 -0.98 -8.88 -18.15
N ALA A 84 -1.05 -8.88 -16.82
CA ALA A 84 0.07 -9.30 -15.98
C ALA A 84 0.42 -10.77 -16.23
N ASP A 85 1.71 -11.10 -16.16
CA ASP A 85 2.20 -12.47 -16.35
C ASP A 85 2.16 -13.26 -15.03
N LEU A 86 2.40 -12.58 -13.92
CA LEU A 86 2.31 -13.09 -12.55
C LEU A 86 1.51 -12.12 -11.69
N THR A 87 0.60 -12.62 -10.87
CA THR A 87 -0.01 -11.84 -9.78
C THR A 87 0.03 -12.60 -8.46
N VAL A 88 0.34 -11.88 -7.38
CA VAL A 88 0.32 -12.41 -6.03
C VAL A 88 -0.84 -11.77 -5.27
N GLN A 89 -1.75 -12.59 -4.77
CA GLN A 89 -2.93 -12.15 -4.04
C GLN A 89 -2.89 -12.67 -2.60
N SER A 90 -3.07 -11.76 -1.64
CA SER A 90 -3.25 -12.15 -0.23
C SER A 90 -4.73 -12.43 0.00
N THR A 91 -5.16 -13.65 -0.32
CA THR A 91 -6.56 -14.08 -0.20
C THR A 91 -7.15 -13.75 1.18
N HIS A 92 -6.38 -13.95 2.24
CA HIS A 92 -6.83 -13.71 3.62
C HIS A 92 -7.08 -12.24 3.98
N LYS A 93 -6.55 -11.28 3.21
CA LYS A 93 -6.72 -9.84 3.49
C LYS A 93 -8.08 -9.34 3.04
N VAL A 94 -8.61 -9.89 1.95
CA VAL A 94 -9.78 -9.30 1.26
C VAL A 94 -10.89 -10.31 1.02
N LEU A 95 -10.55 -11.59 0.92
CA LEU A 95 -11.47 -12.70 0.79
C LEU A 95 -11.51 -13.52 2.08
N CYS A 96 -12.40 -14.51 2.13
CA CYS A 96 -12.69 -15.29 3.34
C CYS A 96 -11.78 -16.52 3.50
N SER A 97 -10.46 -16.33 3.49
CA SER A 97 -9.49 -17.38 3.83
C SER A 97 -8.69 -17.06 5.11
N LEU A 98 -8.03 -18.07 5.68
CA LEU A 98 -7.30 -17.92 6.95
C LEU A 98 -6.00 -17.13 6.77
N THR A 99 -5.61 -16.33 7.76
CA THR A 99 -4.34 -15.57 7.78
C THR A 99 -3.15 -16.47 7.43
N GLN A 100 -2.17 -15.91 6.72
CA GLN A 100 -1.02 -16.59 6.08
C GLN A 100 -1.32 -17.27 4.74
N SER A 101 -2.59 -17.39 4.32
CA SER A 101 -2.93 -17.97 3.03
C SER A 101 -2.88 -16.95 1.88
N SER A 102 -2.32 -17.35 0.73
CA SER A 102 -2.20 -16.52 -0.47
C SER A 102 -2.29 -17.38 -1.73
N MET A 103 -2.53 -16.73 -2.87
CA MET A 103 -2.52 -17.36 -4.18
C MET A 103 -1.52 -16.65 -5.10
N LEU A 104 -0.73 -17.44 -5.84
CA LEU A 104 0.07 -16.98 -6.96
C LEU A 104 -0.63 -17.44 -8.23
N HIS A 105 -0.97 -16.49 -9.10
CA HIS A 105 -1.58 -16.78 -10.39
C HIS A 105 -0.62 -16.45 -11.51
N MET A 106 -0.66 -17.25 -12.58
CA MET A 106 0.20 -17.13 -13.74
C MET A 106 -0.63 -17.08 -15.02
N SER A 107 -0.23 -16.23 -15.97
CA SER A 107 -0.82 -16.16 -17.31
C SER A 107 0.28 -16.08 -18.38
N GLY A 108 -0.03 -16.56 -19.59
CA GLY A 108 0.92 -16.61 -20.69
C GLY A 108 2.10 -17.56 -20.47
N ASP A 109 3.13 -17.38 -21.30
CA ASP A 109 4.29 -18.30 -21.40
C ASP A 109 5.65 -17.59 -21.26
N ILE A 110 5.67 -16.28 -20.94
CA ILE A 110 6.92 -15.54 -20.77
C ILE A 110 7.71 -15.99 -19.53
N VAL A 111 7.00 -16.50 -18.51
CA VAL A 111 7.58 -17.07 -17.30
C VAL A 111 7.41 -18.60 -17.31
N ASP A 112 8.53 -19.31 -17.11
CA ASP A 112 8.55 -20.77 -17.02
C ASP A 112 7.87 -21.28 -15.72
N LYS A 113 6.75 -21.99 -15.88
CA LYS A 113 5.96 -22.60 -14.79
C LYS A 113 6.76 -23.61 -13.97
N GLU A 114 7.61 -24.42 -14.60
CA GLU A 114 8.44 -25.42 -13.92
C GLU A 114 9.55 -24.76 -13.10
N LYS A 115 10.07 -23.62 -13.59
CA LYS A 115 11.00 -22.80 -12.80
C LYS A 115 10.32 -22.21 -11.56
N ILE A 116 9.10 -21.67 -11.69
CA ILE A 116 8.33 -21.16 -10.55
C ILE A 116 8.04 -22.28 -9.53
N SER A 117 7.58 -23.44 -10.00
CA SER A 117 7.33 -24.61 -9.14
C SER A 117 8.55 -25.01 -8.31
N ARG A 118 9.73 -25.10 -8.94
CA ARG A 118 11.00 -25.39 -8.24
C ARG A 118 11.38 -24.31 -7.23
N CYS A 119 11.20 -23.04 -7.56
CA CYS A 119 11.47 -21.93 -6.62
C CYS A 119 10.53 -21.98 -5.41
N LEU A 120 9.24 -22.26 -5.61
CA LEU A 120 8.27 -22.39 -4.52
C LEU A 120 8.65 -23.53 -3.56
N GLN A 121 9.14 -24.65 -4.08
CA GLN A 121 9.62 -25.77 -3.26
C GLN A 121 10.79 -25.40 -2.33
N THR A 122 11.58 -24.37 -2.65
CA THR A 122 12.67 -23.89 -1.77
C THR A 122 12.18 -22.99 -0.63
N LEU A 123 10.99 -22.40 -0.77
CA LEU A 123 10.45 -21.42 0.18
C LEU A 123 9.34 -22.00 1.05
N GLN A 124 8.57 -22.95 0.51
CA GLN A 124 7.44 -23.56 1.18
C GLN A 124 7.88 -24.68 2.13
N THR A 125 7.13 -24.87 3.21
CA THR A 125 7.28 -26.04 4.08
C THR A 125 6.90 -27.32 3.34
N THR A 126 7.63 -28.41 3.60
CA THR A 126 7.26 -29.75 3.12
C THR A 126 5.99 -30.30 3.79
N SER A 127 5.52 -29.66 4.86
CA SER A 127 4.34 -30.04 5.63
C SER A 127 3.36 -28.85 5.72
N PRO A 128 2.63 -28.54 4.64
CA PRO A 128 1.72 -27.40 4.63
C PRO A 128 0.53 -27.61 5.58
N SER A 129 -0.03 -26.51 6.09
CA SER A 129 -1.27 -26.56 6.86
C SER A 129 -2.46 -26.84 5.93
N TYR A 130 -3.05 -28.02 6.07
CA TYR A 130 -4.24 -28.40 5.31
C TYR A 130 -5.45 -27.52 5.62
N LEU A 131 -5.50 -26.89 6.80
CA LEU A 131 -6.53 -25.90 7.14
C LEU A 131 -6.38 -24.63 6.28
N LEU A 132 -5.14 -24.15 6.09
CA LEU A 132 -4.89 -23.00 5.21
C LEU A 132 -5.28 -23.34 3.76
N LEU A 133 -4.88 -24.52 3.27
CA LEU A 133 -5.23 -25.00 1.93
C LEU A 133 -6.75 -25.17 1.74
N ALA A 134 -7.44 -25.76 2.72
CA ALA A 134 -8.89 -25.89 2.69
C ALA A 134 -9.59 -24.52 2.73
N SER A 135 -9.07 -23.55 3.48
CA SER A 135 -9.63 -22.19 3.51
C SER A 135 -9.48 -21.47 2.16
N LEU A 136 -8.39 -21.72 1.42
CA LEU A 136 -8.20 -21.19 0.07
C LEU A 136 -9.21 -21.80 -0.91
N ASP A 137 -9.42 -23.11 -0.84
CA ASP A 137 -10.40 -23.78 -1.70
C ASP A 137 -11.85 -23.37 -1.35
N ALA A 138 -12.15 -23.18 -0.06
CA ALA A 138 -13.45 -22.66 0.38
C ALA A 138 -13.69 -21.22 -0.11
N ALA A 139 -12.69 -20.34 -0.04
CA ALA A 139 -12.79 -18.98 -0.60
C ALA A 139 -13.00 -19.00 -2.12
N ARG A 140 -12.29 -19.87 -2.85
CA ARG A 140 -12.51 -20.09 -4.28
C ARG A 140 -13.93 -20.58 -4.57
N ALA A 141 -14.44 -21.54 -3.78
CA ALA A 141 -15.79 -22.07 -3.95
C ALA A 141 -16.85 -20.98 -3.72
N GLN A 142 -16.73 -20.18 -2.65
CA GLN A 142 -17.62 -19.06 -2.35
C GLN A 142 -17.73 -18.08 -3.53
N LEU A 143 -16.61 -17.75 -4.16
CA LEU A 143 -16.59 -16.86 -5.33
C LEU A 143 -17.15 -17.52 -6.60
N GLY A 144 -16.94 -18.83 -6.76
CA GLY A 144 -17.39 -19.58 -7.93
C GLY A 144 -18.90 -19.85 -7.97
N GLU A 145 -19.56 -19.93 -6.82
CA GLU A 145 -21.00 -20.23 -6.74
C GLU A 145 -21.89 -19.10 -7.26
N SER A 146 -21.49 -17.84 -7.07
CA SER A 146 -22.31 -16.68 -7.43
C SER A 146 -21.51 -15.37 -7.59
N PRO A 147 -20.56 -15.31 -8.55
CA PRO A 147 -19.61 -14.21 -8.67
C PRO A 147 -20.29 -12.84 -8.84
N GLU A 148 -21.31 -12.76 -9.69
CA GLU A 148 -22.00 -11.50 -10.01
C GLU A 148 -22.89 -10.95 -8.88
N ILE A 149 -23.07 -11.68 -7.78
CA ILE A 149 -23.91 -11.22 -6.66
C ILE A 149 -23.19 -11.22 -5.32
N VAL A 150 -22.08 -11.95 -5.18
CA VAL A 150 -21.37 -12.12 -3.91
C VAL A 150 -20.94 -10.78 -3.31
N PHE A 151 -20.59 -9.80 -4.14
CA PHE A 151 -20.19 -8.46 -3.71
C PHE A 151 -21.30 -7.41 -3.66
N ASN A 152 -22.53 -7.71 -4.13
CA ASN A 152 -23.59 -6.70 -4.27
C ASN A 152 -23.90 -5.98 -2.97
N GLN A 153 -24.00 -6.73 -1.87
CA GLN A 153 -24.28 -6.15 -0.56
C GLN A 153 -23.12 -5.26 -0.07
N ALA A 154 -21.87 -5.73 -0.20
CA ALA A 154 -20.70 -4.96 0.24
C ALA A 154 -20.56 -3.66 -0.57
N ILE A 155 -20.75 -3.73 -1.89
CA ILE A 155 -20.71 -2.58 -2.80
C ILE A 155 -21.85 -1.61 -2.50
N ALA A 156 -23.08 -2.10 -2.30
CA ALA A 156 -24.22 -1.26 -1.94
C ALA A 156 -23.98 -0.51 -0.62
N LEU A 157 -23.45 -1.20 0.39
CA LEU A 157 -23.10 -0.60 1.69
C LEU A 157 -21.95 0.41 1.57
N ALA A 158 -20.94 0.13 0.75
CA ALA A 158 -19.84 1.06 0.48
C ALA A 158 -20.31 2.34 -0.20
N ASN A 159 -21.16 2.20 -1.22
CA ASN A 159 -21.78 3.32 -1.93
C ASN A 159 -22.69 4.14 -0.99
N GLU A 160 -23.51 3.48 -0.17
CA GLU A 160 -24.34 4.13 0.84
C GLU A 160 -23.48 4.93 1.84
N ALA A 161 -22.45 4.31 2.41
CA ALA A 161 -21.54 4.95 3.34
C ALA A 161 -20.87 6.18 2.70
N LYS A 162 -20.32 6.01 1.49
CA LYS A 162 -19.67 7.09 0.72
C LYS A 162 -20.63 8.27 0.49
N CYS A 163 -21.85 8.01 0.03
CA CYS A 163 -22.85 9.05 -0.21
C CYS A 163 -23.25 9.81 1.07
N LEU A 164 -23.39 9.10 2.20
CA LEU A 164 -23.78 9.72 3.47
C LEU A 164 -22.64 10.50 4.11
N LEU A 165 -21.40 10.01 4.04
CA LEU A 165 -20.22 10.70 4.56
C LEU A 165 -19.96 12.03 3.85
N LYS A 166 -20.13 12.09 2.53
CA LYS A 166 -19.99 13.32 1.75
C LYS A 166 -20.94 14.45 2.17
N ARG A 167 -22.03 14.13 2.86
CA ARG A 167 -23.00 15.12 3.35
C ARG A 167 -22.64 15.69 4.71
N ILE A 168 -21.61 15.16 5.36
CA ILE A 168 -21.15 15.63 6.66
C ILE A 168 -20.17 16.80 6.43
N SER A 169 -20.50 17.97 6.99
CA SER A 169 -19.64 19.16 6.89
C SER A 169 -18.27 18.90 7.48
N GLY A 170 -17.21 19.32 6.78
CA GLY A 170 -15.82 19.14 7.19
C GLY A 170 -15.25 17.74 6.96
N ILE A 171 -16.00 16.83 6.33
CA ILE A 171 -15.53 15.51 5.94
C ILE A 171 -15.29 15.47 4.43
N SER A 172 -14.09 15.03 4.04
CA SER A 172 -13.75 14.74 2.66
C SER A 172 -13.77 13.23 2.41
N VAL A 173 -14.11 12.79 1.21
CA VAL A 173 -14.04 11.37 0.82
C VAL A 173 -13.24 11.25 -0.46
N LEU A 174 -12.33 10.27 -0.52
CA LEU A 174 -11.48 10.08 -1.69
C LEU A 174 -12.29 9.63 -2.91
N GLU A 175 -11.98 10.21 -4.07
CA GLU A 175 -12.72 10.01 -5.30
C GLU A 175 -11.80 9.77 -6.49
N ASN A 176 -12.31 9.05 -7.50
CA ASN A 176 -11.57 8.78 -8.74
C ASN A 176 -11.17 10.08 -9.48
N SER A 177 -12.02 11.12 -9.40
CA SER A 177 -11.73 12.45 -9.95
C SER A 177 -10.48 13.11 -9.35
N SER A 178 -10.01 12.66 -8.19
CA SER A 178 -8.76 13.13 -7.59
C SER A 178 -7.51 12.58 -8.29
N PHE A 179 -7.68 11.57 -9.14
CA PHE A 179 -6.60 10.80 -9.76
C PHE A 179 -6.87 10.58 -11.25
N PRO A 180 -6.87 11.64 -12.07
CA PRO A 180 -7.28 11.56 -13.48
C PRO A 180 -6.39 10.64 -14.34
N ASN A 181 -5.15 10.38 -13.90
CA ASN A 181 -4.19 9.52 -14.62
C ASN A 181 -4.35 8.03 -14.25
N PHE A 182 -5.27 7.68 -13.35
CA PHE A 182 -5.45 6.31 -12.88
C PHE A 182 -6.84 5.80 -13.29
N PRO A 183 -6.94 4.57 -13.82
CA PRO A 183 -8.15 4.09 -14.46
C PRO A 183 -9.31 3.87 -13.48
N ALA A 184 -9.02 3.49 -12.24
CA ALA A 184 -10.04 3.11 -11.27
C ALA A 184 -9.57 3.22 -9.82
N ILE A 185 -10.55 3.29 -8.91
CA ILE A 185 -10.39 3.11 -7.47
C ILE A 185 -11.36 2.02 -7.02
N ASP A 186 -10.87 1.05 -6.26
CA ASP A 186 -11.67 0.02 -5.62
C ASP A 186 -12.75 0.64 -4.71
N PRO A 187 -14.06 0.47 -5.01
CA PRO A 187 -15.14 1.06 -4.21
C PRO A 187 -15.21 0.50 -2.80
N LEU A 188 -14.60 -0.67 -2.53
CA LEU A 188 -14.55 -1.28 -1.21
C LEU A 188 -13.43 -0.71 -0.32
N ARG A 189 -12.62 0.22 -0.84
CA ARG A 189 -11.66 1.02 -0.06
C ARG A 189 -12.20 2.43 0.15
N LEU A 190 -12.64 2.71 1.37
CA LEU A 190 -13.26 3.97 1.73
C LEU A 190 -12.27 4.84 2.51
N THR A 191 -11.66 5.82 1.84
CA THR A 191 -10.77 6.78 2.50
C THR A 191 -11.47 8.08 2.83
N VAL A 192 -11.44 8.46 4.10
CA VAL A 192 -12.13 9.62 4.68
C VAL A 192 -11.11 10.60 5.23
N GLY A 193 -11.23 11.88 4.87
CA GLY A 193 -10.38 12.98 5.30
C GLY A 193 -11.00 13.80 6.43
N PHE A 194 -10.19 14.17 7.42
CA PHE A 194 -10.62 14.88 8.63
C PHE A 194 -9.95 16.26 8.79
N TRP A 195 -9.07 16.65 7.88
CA TRP A 195 -8.27 17.87 8.02
C TRP A 195 -9.09 19.17 8.07
N GLU A 196 -10.29 19.20 7.50
CA GLU A 196 -11.17 20.38 7.57
C GLU A 196 -11.81 20.53 8.96
N LEU A 197 -11.82 19.46 9.76
CA LEU A 197 -12.17 19.50 11.18
C LEU A 197 -10.98 19.89 12.06
N GLY A 198 -9.81 20.15 11.48
CA GLY A 198 -8.58 20.43 12.23
C GLY A 198 -7.97 19.20 12.90
N LEU A 199 -8.42 17.99 12.54
CA LEU A 199 -7.90 16.73 13.06
C LEU A 199 -6.90 16.10 12.09
N SER A 200 -5.86 15.51 12.66
CA SER A 200 -5.07 14.48 11.99
C SER A 200 -5.88 13.19 11.85
N GLY A 201 -5.46 12.30 10.94
CA GLY A 201 -6.06 10.97 10.86
C GLY A 201 -5.81 10.13 12.11
N TYR A 202 -4.69 10.36 12.81
CA TYR A 202 -4.34 9.68 14.07
C TYR A 202 -5.30 10.01 15.20
N GLU A 203 -5.57 11.31 15.41
CA GLU A 203 -6.52 11.76 16.44
C GLU A 203 -7.94 11.25 16.14
N ALA A 204 -8.35 11.31 14.87
CA ALA A 204 -9.65 10.80 14.46
C ALA A 204 -9.75 9.27 14.67
N ASP A 205 -8.70 8.51 14.37
CA ASP A 205 -8.67 7.06 14.55
C ASP A 205 -8.74 6.68 16.03
N GLU A 206 -7.98 7.36 16.90
CA GLU A 206 -8.01 7.10 18.35
C GLU A 206 -9.42 7.26 18.92
N ILE A 207 -10.12 8.34 18.53
CA ILE A 207 -11.50 8.60 18.99
C ILE A 207 -12.47 7.56 18.43
N LEU A 208 -12.38 7.22 17.14
CA LEU A 208 -13.28 6.25 16.50
C LEU A 208 -13.06 4.83 17.05
N TYR A 209 -11.83 4.47 17.35
CA TYR A 209 -11.50 3.21 17.99
C TYR A 209 -12.02 3.16 19.43
N ARG A 210 -11.64 4.14 20.26
CA ARG A 210 -11.97 4.14 21.70
C ARG A 210 -13.46 4.27 21.96
N ASP A 211 -14.14 5.19 21.28
CA ASP A 211 -15.50 5.58 21.64
C ASP A 211 -16.57 4.86 20.81
N PHE A 212 -16.19 4.34 19.63
CA PHE A 212 -17.11 3.64 18.71
C PHE A 212 -16.67 2.22 18.34
N GLY A 213 -15.49 1.76 18.77
CA GLY A 213 -14.99 0.42 18.47
C GLY A 213 -14.79 0.17 16.97
N ILE A 214 -14.44 1.21 16.22
CA ILE A 214 -14.17 1.15 14.77
C ILE A 214 -12.67 0.95 14.58
N VAL A 215 -12.30 -0.10 13.85
CA VAL A 215 -10.91 -0.37 13.46
C VAL A 215 -10.78 -0.05 11.98
N CYS A 216 -9.76 0.73 11.63
CA CYS A 216 -9.46 1.07 10.24
C CYS A 216 -8.45 0.10 9.62
N GLU A 217 -8.32 0.17 8.29
CA GLU A 217 -7.27 -0.54 7.53
C GLU A 217 -5.94 0.20 7.60
N LEU A 218 -5.98 1.53 7.43
CA LEU A 218 -4.80 2.37 7.36
C LEU A 218 -5.11 3.78 7.88
N VAL A 219 -4.32 4.25 8.83
CA VAL A 219 -4.32 5.64 9.27
C VAL A 219 -3.32 6.42 8.43
N GLY A 220 -3.68 7.61 7.97
CA GLY A 220 -2.79 8.56 7.32
C GLY A 220 -2.79 9.89 8.05
N ASN A 221 -1.82 10.76 7.76
CA ASN A 221 -1.66 12.04 8.46
C ASN A 221 -2.95 12.89 8.49
N LYS A 222 -3.75 12.87 7.42
CA LYS A 222 -4.97 13.70 7.29
C LYS A 222 -6.24 12.85 7.05
N SER A 223 -6.12 11.53 6.97
CA SER A 223 -7.20 10.65 6.51
C SER A 223 -7.13 9.28 7.14
N ILE A 224 -8.24 8.54 7.08
CA ILE A 224 -8.33 7.13 7.50
C ILE A 224 -8.93 6.34 6.35
N THR A 225 -8.38 5.17 6.05
CA THR A 225 -8.92 4.23 5.06
C THR A 225 -9.57 3.05 5.75
N TYR A 226 -10.78 2.70 5.33
CA TYR A 226 -11.54 1.56 5.78
C TYR A 226 -11.64 0.52 4.66
N ALA A 227 -11.54 -0.76 5.03
CA ALA A 227 -11.79 -1.88 4.13
C ALA A 227 -13.20 -2.41 4.37
N LEU A 228 -14.03 -2.39 3.34
CA LEU A 228 -15.33 -3.05 3.34
C LEU A 228 -15.19 -4.39 2.61
N ASN A 229 -15.88 -5.41 3.08
CA ASN A 229 -15.74 -6.78 2.59
C ASN A 229 -17.05 -7.57 2.73
N LEU A 230 -17.02 -8.85 2.37
CA LEU A 230 -18.18 -9.76 2.42
C LEU A 230 -18.81 -9.89 3.82
N GLY A 231 -18.06 -9.65 4.88
CA GLY A 231 -18.55 -9.67 6.26
C GLY A 231 -19.11 -8.33 6.75
N THR A 232 -19.10 -7.29 5.92
CA THR A 232 -19.59 -5.96 6.30
C THR A 232 -21.12 -5.93 6.32
N CYS A 233 -21.70 -5.51 7.45
CA CYS A 233 -23.14 -5.37 7.61
C CYS A 233 -23.56 -3.91 7.80
N ARG A 234 -24.88 -3.66 7.75
CA ARG A 234 -25.47 -2.33 7.88
C ARG A 234 -25.14 -1.66 9.23
N ASP A 235 -25.06 -2.43 10.31
CA ASP A 235 -24.72 -1.90 11.64
C ASP A 235 -23.29 -1.35 11.68
N HIS A 236 -22.35 -1.99 10.97
CA HIS A 236 -20.98 -1.48 10.85
C HIS A 236 -20.96 -0.10 10.17
N VAL A 237 -21.70 0.05 9.07
CA VAL A 237 -21.83 1.33 8.34
C VAL A 237 -22.50 2.40 9.22
N HIS A 238 -23.58 2.05 9.93
CA HIS A 238 -24.25 2.97 10.84
C HIS A 238 -23.33 3.44 11.97
N ARG A 239 -22.55 2.52 12.57
CA ARG A 239 -21.58 2.84 13.61
C ARG A 239 -20.49 3.78 13.10
N LEU A 240 -19.95 3.51 11.90
CA LEU A 240 -18.99 4.39 11.23
C LEU A 240 -19.54 5.80 11.02
N LEU A 241 -20.75 5.89 10.45
CA LEU A 241 -21.41 7.17 10.22
C LEU A 241 -21.71 7.92 11.52
N SER A 242 -22.12 7.22 12.57
CA SER A 242 -22.37 7.80 13.88
C SER A 242 -21.09 8.38 14.50
N GLY A 243 -19.98 7.63 14.45
CA GLY A 243 -18.69 8.09 14.96
C GLY A 243 -18.18 9.32 14.22
N ILE A 244 -18.23 9.30 12.88
CA ILE A 244 -17.76 10.44 12.08
C ILE A 244 -18.66 11.67 12.24
N LYS A 245 -19.98 11.50 12.37
CA LYS A 245 -20.89 12.61 12.70
C LYS A 245 -20.60 13.20 14.07
N HIS A 246 -20.30 12.36 15.06
CA HIS A 246 -19.90 12.81 16.39
C HIS A 246 -18.63 13.66 16.34
N LEU A 247 -17.58 13.18 15.64
CA LEU A 247 -16.37 13.96 15.41
C LEU A 247 -16.65 15.31 14.75
N ALA A 248 -17.42 15.31 13.66
CA ALA A 248 -17.76 16.56 12.97
C ALA A 248 -18.50 17.53 13.89
N ALA A 249 -19.44 17.07 14.71
CA ALA A 249 -20.19 17.92 15.65
C ALA A 249 -19.30 18.49 16.76
N THR A 250 -18.40 17.69 17.32
CA THR A 250 -17.55 18.11 18.44
C THR A 250 -16.41 19.04 17.99
N CYS A 251 -15.82 18.78 16.81
CA CYS A 251 -14.63 19.50 16.34
C CYS A 251 -14.92 20.74 15.48
N SER A 252 -16.17 20.92 15.00
CA SER A 252 -16.58 22.13 14.25
C SER A 252 -16.34 23.47 15.00
N SER A 253 -16.08 23.40 16.31
CA SER A 253 -15.90 24.56 17.20
C SER A 253 -14.44 24.98 17.40
N ILE A 254 -13.47 24.16 16.99
CA ILE A 254 -12.05 24.33 17.31
C ILE A 254 -11.30 24.82 16.07
N LYS A 255 -11.15 26.14 15.92
CA LYS A 255 -10.23 26.72 14.93
C LYS A 255 -8.81 26.68 15.49
N GLN A 256 -8.07 25.59 15.28
CA GLN A 256 -6.61 25.59 15.46
C GLN A 256 -5.94 26.28 14.25
N PRO A 257 -4.75 26.90 14.43
CA PRO A 257 -4.05 27.57 13.36
C PRO A 257 -3.66 26.58 12.27
N LYS A 258 -3.72 27.03 11.01
CA LYS A 258 -3.12 26.31 9.88
C LYS A 258 -1.64 26.13 10.20
N ASP A 259 -1.24 24.91 10.56
CA ASP A 259 0.16 24.61 10.73
C ASP A 259 0.90 24.99 9.45
N ARG A 260 1.98 25.74 9.64
CA ARG A 260 2.84 26.24 8.58
C ARG A 260 3.27 25.04 7.74
N LEU A 261 3.05 25.13 6.43
CA LEU A 261 3.47 24.18 5.42
C LEU A 261 4.99 24.00 5.48
N VAL A 262 5.48 23.14 6.37
CA VAL A 262 6.72 22.41 6.10
C VAL A 262 6.38 21.50 4.94
N THR A 263 7.13 21.61 3.87
CA THR A 263 6.92 20.94 2.60
C THR A 263 6.51 19.48 2.84
N ASP A 264 5.26 19.14 2.50
CA ASP A 264 4.73 17.76 2.39
C ASP A 264 5.45 17.00 1.23
N HIS A 265 6.67 17.41 0.86
CA HIS A 265 7.47 16.74 -0.14
C HIS A 265 8.13 15.54 0.55
N PRO A 266 7.81 14.33 0.09
CA PRO A 266 8.48 13.14 0.58
C PRO A 266 9.97 13.15 0.18
N PRO A 267 10.83 12.36 0.83
CA PRO A 267 12.25 12.29 0.52
C PRO A 267 12.56 11.31 -0.65
N PHE A 268 11.69 11.22 -1.67
CA PHE A 268 11.83 10.22 -2.74
C PHE A 268 12.45 10.75 -4.04
N ASP A 269 12.70 12.07 -4.13
CA ASP A 269 13.22 12.68 -5.36
C ASP A 269 14.76 12.57 -5.47
N ASP A 270 15.46 12.34 -4.34
CA ASP A 270 16.93 12.31 -4.24
C ASP A 270 17.47 10.94 -3.74
N ILE A 271 16.97 9.83 -4.29
CA ILE A 271 17.41 8.48 -3.91
C ILE A 271 18.73 8.14 -4.60
N ILE A 272 19.77 7.84 -3.81
CA ILE A 272 21.08 7.43 -4.32
C ILE A 272 21.42 6.04 -3.78
N MET A 273 21.38 5.04 -4.65
CA MET A 273 21.81 3.66 -4.33
C MET A 273 23.34 3.57 -4.43
N SER A 274 24.03 3.38 -3.30
CA SER A 274 25.48 3.16 -3.28
C SER A 274 25.84 1.67 -3.29
N LEU A 275 25.03 0.82 -2.67
CA LEU A 275 25.15 -0.64 -2.70
C LEU A 275 23.81 -1.25 -3.07
N ILE A 276 23.80 -2.39 -3.75
CA ILE A 276 22.54 -3.15 -3.87
C ILE A 276 22.11 -3.65 -2.48
N PRO A 277 20.80 -3.78 -2.19
CA PRO A 277 20.32 -4.15 -0.85
C PRO A 277 20.91 -5.46 -0.31
N ARG A 278 21.22 -6.42 -1.20
CA ARG A 278 21.89 -7.66 -0.84
C ARG A 278 23.30 -7.42 -0.29
N ASP A 279 24.07 -6.56 -0.94
CA ASP A 279 25.45 -6.29 -0.53
C ASP A 279 25.47 -5.48 0.76
N ALA A 280 24.55 -4.52 0.89
CA ALA A 280 24.33 -3.81 2.16
C ALA A 280 23.95 -4.77 3.30
N PHE A 281 23.12 -5.77 3.03
CA PHE A 281 22.75 -6.78 4.04
C PHE A 281 23.97 -7.59 4.53
N PHE A 282 24.92 -7.94 3.66
CA PHE A 282 26.12 -8.70 4.05
C PHE A 282 27.34 -7.82 4.42
N ALA A 283 27.28 -6.51 4.19
CA ALA A 283 28.35 -5.60 4.55
C ALA A 283 28.60 -5.57 6.07
N ASN A 284 29.84 -5.25 6.44
CA ASN A 284 30.17 -4.86 7.80
C ASN A 284 29.40 -3.59 8.17
N LYS A 285 28.87 -3.56 9.39
CA LYS A 285 28.02 -2.46 9.85
C LYS A 285 28.46 -1.97 11.21
N ARG A 286 28.22 -0.68 11.44
CA ARG A 286 28.35 -0.07 12.76
C ARG A 286 27.23 0.93 12.99
N LYS A 287 26.94 1.18 14.25
CA LYS A 287 25.96 2.16 14.69
C LYS A 287 26.64 3.51 14.87
N VAL A 288 26.02 4.58 14.37
CA VAL A 288 26.48 5.96 14.50
C VAL A 288 25.33 6.84 14.99
N THR A 289 25.65 8.04 15.48
CA THR A 289 24.59 9.02 15.77
C THR A 289 23.88 9.42 14.48
N VAL A 290 22.62 9.84 14.55
CA VAL A 290 21.88 10.27 13.34
C VAL A 290 22.59 11.39 12.60
N LYS A 291 23.20 12.33 13.32
CA LYS A 291 23.97 13.41 12.71
C LYS A 291 25.18 12.90 11.91
N GLU A 292 25.86 11.87 12.39
CA GLU A 292 27.02 11.26 11.72
C GLU A 292 26.63 10.31 10.58
N SER A 293 25.35 9.90 10.51
CA SER A 293 24.83 9.00 9.48
C SER A 293 24.62 9.69 8.13
N ILE A 294 24.44 11.02 8.11
CA ILE A 294 24.18 11.79 6.89
C ILE A 294 25.37 11.64 5.92
N GLY A 295 25.05 11.31 4.67
CA GLY A 295 26.02 11.03 3.61
C GLY A 295 26.67 9.65 3.70
N LYS A 296 26.28 8.79 4.65
CA LYS A 296 26.73 7.40 4.76
C LYS A 296 25.72 6.45 4.15
N VAL A 297 26.14 5.22 3.88
CA VAL A 297 25.28 4.19 3.31
C VAL A 297 24.49 3.51 4.41
N SER A 298 23.16 3.51 4.30
CA SER A 298 22.27 2.85 5.24
C SER A 298 22.55 1.36 5.31
N GLY A 299 22.66 0.83 6.52
CA GLY A 299 22.78 -0.60 6.80
C GLY A 299 21.48 -1.25 7.24
N GLU A 300 20.40 -0.49 7.36
CA GLU A 300 19.10 -0.95 7.85
C GLU A 300 17.93 -0.36 7.04
N LEU A 301 16.78 -1.03 7.10
CA LEU A 301 15.54 -0.57 6.49
C LEU A 301 14.85 0.35 7.49
N ILE A 302 14.54 1.59 7.12
CA ILE A 302 13.85 2.54 8.00
C ILE A 302 12.52 2.91 7.37
N CYS A 303 11.44 2.44 7.99
CA CYS A 303 10.09 2.56 7.46
C CYS A 303 9.14 3.14 8.53
N PRO A 304 8.67 4.39 8.35
CA PRO A 304 7.64 4.95 9.23
C PRO A 304 6.31 4.22 9.00
N TYR A 305 5.63 3.89 10.08
CA TYR A 305 4.32 3.29 10.07
C TYR A 305 3.35 4.09 10.95
N PRO A 306 2.19 4.48 10.39
CA PRO A 306 1.84 4.48 8.96
C PRO A 306 2.58 5.60 8.18
N PRO A 307 2.72 5.52 6.83
CA PRO A 307 1.99 4.63 5.91
C PRO A 307 2.65 3.27 5.64
N GLY A 308 3.80 2.96 6.23
CA GLY A 308 4.50 1.69 5.97
C GLY A 308 5.25 1.65 4.63
N ILE A 309 5.68 2.81 4.15
CA ILE A 309 6.54 2.93 2.96
C ILE A 309 7.96 3.23 3.43
N PRO A 310 8.97 2.40 3.09
CA PRO A 310 10.35 2.65 3.47
C PRO A 310 10.82 4.03 2.99
N VAL A 311 11.42 4.79 3.90
CA VAL A 311 12.10 6.05 3.59
C VAL A 311 13.58 5.81 3.31
N LEU A 312 14.16 4.79 3.95
CA LEU A 312 15.52 4.33 3.67
C LEU A 312 15.54 2.82 3.47
N ILE A 313 16.18 2.38 2.40
CA ILE A 313 16.47 0.99 2.09
C ILE A 313 17.96 0.72 2.33
N PRO A 314 18.35 -0.47 2.85
CA PRO A 314 19.77 -0.81 2.97
C PRO A 314 20.51 -0.63 1.65
N GLY A 315 21.63 0.10 1.67
CA GLY A 315 22.43 0.42 0.49
C GLY A 315 22.20 1.82 -0.07
N GLU A 316 21.15 2.53 0.34
CA GLU A 316 20.93 3.94 0.00
C GLU A 316 21.85 4.87 0.80
N VAL A 317 22.24 5.99 0.20
CA VAL A 317 22.91 7.08 0.93
C VAL A 317 21.87 7.82 1.77
N ILE A 318 22.14 7.94 3.07
CA ILE A 318 21.27 8.64 4.01
C ILE A 318 21.37 10.15 3.76
N THR A 319 20.28 10.78 3.33
CA THR A 319 20.22 12.22 3.09
C THR A 319 19.66 12.96 4.31
N GLU A 320 19.99 14.25 4.43
CA GLU A 320 19.41 15.11 5.48
C GLU A 320 17.88 15.21 5.33
N ILE A 321 17.39 15.30 4.09
CA ILE A 321 15.94 15.35 3.77
C ILE A 321 15.21 14.10 4.30
N ALA A 322 15.78 12.91 4.09
CA ALA A 322 15.20 11.66 4.58
C ALA A 322 15.14 11.61 6.12
N VAL A 323 16.22 12.02 6.79
CA VAL A 323 16.28 12.09 8.25
C VAL A 323 15.28 13.09 8.83
N ASP A 324 15.23 14.31 8.28
CA ASP A 324 14.30 15.36 8.71
C ASP A 324 12.85 14.93 8.55
N TYR A 325 12.52 14.27 7.43
CA TYR A 325 11.20 13.72 7.18
C TYR A 325 10.82 12.65 8.22
N LEU A 326 11.73 11.72 8.52
CA LEU A 326 11.49 10.68 9.52
C LEU A 326 11.27 11.26 10.93
N LEU A 327 12.13 12.18 11.36
CA LEU A 327 12.00 12.83 12.67
C LEU A 327 10.70 13.63 12.79
N HIS A 328 10.27 14.29 11.72
CA HIS A 328 8.98 14.98 11.65
C HIS A 328 7.80 14.02 11.80
N LEU A 329 7.85 12.84 11.17
CA LEU A 329 6.80 11.83 11.32
C LEU A 329 6.74 11.26 12.74
N ILE A 330 7.89 11.00 13.38
CA ILE A 330 7.95 10.60 14.80
C ILE A 330 7.31 11.68 15.68
N GLY A 331 7.62 12.96 15.42
CA GLY A 331 7.01 14.10 16.13
C GLY A 331 5.49 14.19 15.99
N LYS A 332 4.90 13.51 14.99
CA LYS A 332 3.46 13.40 14.77
C LYS A 332 2.85 12.07 15.25
N GLY A 333 3.64 11.24 15.93
CA GLY A 333 3.19 9.96 16.48
C GLY A 333 3.29 8.77 15.54
N ALA A 334 4.04 8.86 14.44
CA ALA A 334 4.36 7.68 13.63
C ALA A 334 5.38 6.79 14.36
N ASP A 335 5.19 5.48 14.27
CA ASP A 335 6.17 4.50 14.73
C ASP A 335 7.23 4.24 13.66
N ILE A 336 8.47 3.94 14.04
CA ILE A 336 9.50 3.49 13.10
C ILE A 336 9.66 1.97 13.19
N SER A 337 9.53 1.32 12.05
CA SER A 337 9.80 -0.11 11.87
C SER A 337 11.11 -0.34 11.11
N GLY A 338 11.77 -1.46 11.40
CA GLY A 338 13.01 -1.89 10.73
C GLY A 338 14.31 -1.25 11.25
N ALA A 339 14.22 -0.06 11.85
CA ALA A 339 15.38 0.59 12.47
C ALA A 339 15.79 -0.11 13.78
N SER A 340 17.10 -0.22 14.00
CA SER A 340 17.67 -0.73 15.25
C SER A 340 17.46 0.18 16.45
N ASP A 341 17.10 1.45 16.22
CA ASP A 341 16.73 2.44 17.21
C ASP A 341 15.49 3.21 16.71
N PRO A 342 14.28 2.84 17.16
CA PRO A 342 13.04 3.43 16.66
C PRO A 342 12.89 4.93 16.94
N LEU A 343 13.62 5.47 17.92
CA LEU A 343 13.61 6.91 18.23
C LEU A 343 14.58 7.70 17.32
N LEU A 344 15.31 7.01 16.44
CA LEU A 344 16.33 7.59 15.57
C LEU A 344 17.30 8.50 16.36
N SER A 345 17.80 8.03 17.49
CA SER A 345 18.98 8.64 18.13
C SER A 345 20.27 8.14 17.48
N SER A 346 20.21 6.95 16.88
CA SER A 346 21.29 6.29 16.16
C SER A 346 20.77 5.56 14.92
N ILE A 347 21.63 5.42 13.90
CA ILE A 347 21.35 4.65 12.68
C ILE A 347 22.52 3.69 12.43
N VAL A 348 22.21 2.50 11.92
CA VAL A 348 23.19 1.51 11.45
C VAL A 348 23.59 1.84 10.02
N ILE A 349 24.89 2.00 9.79
CA ILE A 349 25.48 2.28 8.48
C ILE A 349 26.36 1.12 8.02
N CYS A 350 26.52 0.98 6.70
CA CYS A 350 27.52 0.10 6.10
C CYS A 350 28.90 0.77 6.13
N ASP A 351 29.92 0.01 6.53
CA ASP A 351 31.33 0.41 6.43
C ASP A 351 31.84 0.14 5.01
N VAL A 352 31.48 1.03 4.10
CA VAL A 352 32.01 1.07 2.73
C VAL A 352 33.33 1.85 2.74
N GLN A 353 34.40 1.21 2.27
CA GLN A 353 35.73 1.82 2.12
C GLN A 353 35.78 2.82 0.97
#